data_AF-A0AAX4HPQ8-F1
#
_entry.id   AF-A0AAX4HPQ8-F1
#
_cell.length_a   1.000
_cell.length_b   1.000
_cell.length_c   1.000
_cell.angle_alpha   90.00
_cell.angle_beta   90.00
_cell.angle_gamma   90.00
#
_symmetry.space_group_name_H-M   'P 1'
#
loop_
_entity.id
_entity.type
_entity.pdbx_description
1 polymer ?
#
loop_
_entity_poly.entity_id
_entity_poly.type
_entity_poly.pdbx_seq_one_letter_code
_entity_poly.pdbx_strand_id
1 'polypeptide(L)'
;MKTLIASILVAFSFSALADCNPEAQFIGKVTKLKVYETHFTFQVSITRHFSASVVCPMFEGDLENAVLAYPGKPSIKNGDEISGVMVYDVASDSYKID
;
A
#
# COMPACT_ATOMS: atom_id res chain seq x y z
N MET A 1 -31.28 2.21 -43.50
CA MET A 1 -29.83 1.98 -43.30
C MET A 1 -29.65 1.48 -41.87
N LYS A 2 -29.17 0.24 -41.68
CA LYS A 2 -28.97 -0.39 -40.36
C LYS A 2 -27.55 -0.09 -39.90
N THR A 3 -27.39 0.75 -38.88
CA THR A 3 -26.08 1.04 -38.28
C THR A 3 -25.74 -0.08 -37.31
N LEU A 4 -24.84 -0.97 -37.73
CA LEU A 4 -24.22 -1.96 -36.86
C LEU A 4 -23.17 -1.22 -36.02
N ILE A 5 -23.45 -0.96 -34.75
CA ILE A 5 -22.41 -0.55 -33.79
C ILE A 5 -21.81 -1.84 -33.26
N ALA A 6 -20.62 -2.16 -33.77
CA ALA A 6 -19.80 -3.24 -33.24
C ALA A 6 -19.41 -2.88 -31.81
N SER A 7 -20.05 -3.55 -30.85
CA SER A 7 -19.62 -3.59 -29.45
C SER A 7 -18.24 -4.24 -29.41
N ILE A 8 -17.21 -3.40 -29.39
CA ILE A 8 -15.86 -3.82 -28.98
C ILE A 8 -15.98 -4.10 -27.48
N LEU A 9 -16.36 -5.35 -27.15
CA LEU A 9 -16.09 -5.94 -25.85
C LEU A 9 -14.58 -5.90 -25.69
N VAL A 10 -14.10 -4.89 -24.98
CA VAL A 10 -12.72 -4.92 -24.53
C VAL A 10 -12.66 -5.93 -23.41
N ALA A 11 -12.33 -7.16 -23.78
CA ALA A 11 -11.80 -8.16 -22.86
C ALA A 11 -10.42 -7.68 -22.40
N PHE A 12 -10.40 -6.66 -21.53
CA PHE A 12 -9.22 -6.33 -20.75
C PHE A 12 -9.04 -7.47 -19.73
N SER A 13 -8.37 -8.52 -20.18
CA SER A 13 -7.37 -9.25 -19.41
C SER A 13 -7.56 -9.20 -17.89
N PHE A 14 -8.44 -10.07 -17.37
CA PHE A 14 -8.54 -10.43 -15.94
C PHE A 14 -7.21 -10.98 -15.37
N SER A 15 -6.19 -11.20 -16.20
CA SER A 15 -4.87 -11.67 -15.82
C SER A 15 -4.01 -10.64 -15.08
N ALA A 16 -4.33 -9.34 -15.16
CA ALA A 16 -3.53 -8.30 -14.49
C ALA A 16 -3.81 -8.15 -12.98
N LEU A 17 -4.90 -8.75 -12.48
CA LEU A 17 -5.26 -8.69 -11.06
C LEU A 17 -4.57 -9.75 -10.21
N ALA A 18 -3.94 -10.76 -10.82
CA ALA A 18 -3.28 -11.83 -10.07
C ALA A 18 -1.89 -11.45 -9.52
N ASP A 19 -1.23 -10.43 -10.11
CA ASP A 19 0.09 -9.92 -9.69
C ASP A 19 0.03 -8.48 -9.18
N CYS A 20 -1.16 -7.99 -8.85
CA CYS A 20 -1.39 -6.63 -8.43
C CYS A 20 -1.10 -6.46 -6.93
N ASN A 21 0.02 -5.83 -6.59
CA ASN A 21 0.30 -5.39 -5.23
C ASN A 21 -0.26 -3.97 -5.04
N PRO A 22 -1.32 -3.75 -4.24
CA PRO A 22 -1.87 -2.43 -4.00
C PRO A 22 -0.81 -1.49 -3.42
N GLU A 23 -0.77 -0.26 -3.93
CA GLU A 23 0.21 0.74 -3.49
C GLU A 23 -0.39 2.14 -3.37
N ALA A 24 0.17 2.92 -2.44
CA ALA A 24 -0.12 4.33 -2.30
C ALA A 24 1.08 5.09 -1.72
N GLN A 25 1.28 6.31 -2.20
CA GLN A 25 2.29 7.21 -1.66
C GLN A 25 1.68 7.96 -0.48
N PHE A 26 2.45 8.12 0.60
CA PHE A 26 1.95 8.77 1.81
C PHE A 26 2.97 9.71 2.46
N ILE A 27 2.42 10.62 3.27
CA ILE A 27 3.14 11.37 4.31
C ILE A 27 2.34 11.18 5.60
N GLY A 28 3.00 10.78 6.67
CA GLY A 28 2.33 10.51 7.93
C GLY A 28 3.27 10.44 9.12
N LYS A 29 2.72 10.07 10.27
CA LYS A 29 3.47 9.98 11.53
C LYS A 29 3.54 8.54 12.02
N VAL A 30 4.70 8.14 12.52
CA VAL A 30 4.90 6.85 13.17
C VAL A 30 4.03 6.78 14.43
N THR A 31 3.23 5.72 14.54
CA THR A 31 2.40 5.43 15.70
C THR A 31 2.52 3.96 16.09
N LYS A 32 2.15 3.65 17.34
CA LYS A 32 2.14 2.27 17.87
C LYS A 32 3.45 1.49 17.65
N LEU A 33 4.60 2.17 17.67
CA LEU A 33 5.92 1.51 17.59
C LEU A 33 6.08 0.52 18.76
N LYS A 34 6.40 -0.73 18.42
CA LYS A 34 6.77 -1.80 19.35
C LYS A 34 8.10 -2.39 18.93
N VAL A 35 8.98 -2.62 19.90
CA VAL A 35 10.32 -3.16 19.67
C VAL A 35 10.40 -4.54 20.30
N TYR A 36 10.83 -5.51 19.50
CA TYR A 36 11.09 -6.89 19.90
C TYR A 36 12.59 -7.17 19.82
N GLU A 37 13.01 -8.36 20.23
CA GLU A 37 14.43 -8.72 20.27
C GLU A 37 15.07 -8.75 18.87
N THR A 38 14.32 -9.20 17.84
CA THR A 38 14.84 -9.40 16.48
C THR A 38 14.28 -8.43 15.44
N HIS A 39 13.21 -7.70 15.76
CA HIS A 39 12.48 -6.86 14.83
C HIS A 39 11.70 -5.76 15.57
N PHE A 40 11.12 -4.83 14.83
CA PHE A 40 10.19 -3.85 15.35
C PHE A 40 8.98 -3.73 14.43
N THR A 41 7.86 -3.33 15.00
CA THR A 41 6.62 -3.06 14.25
C THR A 41 6.12 -1.66 14.50
N PHE A 42 5.51 -1.04 13.52
CA PHE A 42 4.85 0.26 13.69
C PHE A 42 3.67 0.42 12.73
N GLN A 43 2.84 1.41 12.99
CA GLN A 43 1.79 1.88 12.08
C GLN A 43 2.07 3.33 11.70
N VAL A 44 1.38 3.81 10.66
CA VAL A 44 1.46 5.20 10.23
C VAL A 44 0.09 5.83 10.31
N SER A 45 -0.02 6.93 11.06
CA SER A 45 -1.19 7.80 10.95
C SER A 45 -0.99 8.69 9.72
N ILE A 46 -1.83 8.48 8.72
CA ILE A 46 -1.71 9.15 7.43
C ILE A 46 -2.16 10.61 7.57
N THR A 47 -1.31 11.54 7.15
CA THR A 47 -1.68 12.97 7.09
C THR A 47 -2.06 13.37 5.68
N ARG A 48 -1.40 12.77 4.68
CA ARG A 48 -1.69 12.92 3.25
C ARG A 48 -1.43 11.59 2.56
N HIS A 49 -2.29 11.21 1.62
CA HIS A 49 -2.06 10.08 0.73
C HIS A 49 -2.32 10.49 -0.72
N PHE A 50 -1.64 9.81 -1.63
CA PHE A 50 -1.77 9.97 -3.07
C PHE A 50 -1.85 8.59 -3.70
N SER A 51 -2.70 8.42 -4.71
CA SER A 51 -2.70 7.20 -5.49
C SER A 51 -1.35 7.07 -6.21
N ALA A 52 -0.58 6.03 -5.85
CA ALA A 52 0.67 5.70 -6.54
C ALA A 52 0.39 4.95 -7.85
N SER A 53 -0.69 4.15 -7.87
CA SER A 53 -1.09 3.36 -9.04
C SER A 53 -2.56 3.57 -9.41
N VAL A 54 -2.80 3.83 -10.70
CA VAL A 54 -4.15 3.85 -11.28
C VAL A 54 -4.69 2.42 -11.44
N VAL A 55 -3.81 1.44 -11.56
CA VAL A 55 -4.15 0.04 -11.84
C VAL A 55 -4.40 -0.73 -10.54
N CYS A 56 -3.64 -0.42 -9.49
CA CYS A 56 -3.61 -1.13 -8.21
C CYS A 56 -3.59 -0.14 -7.03
N PRO A 57 -4.63 0.69 -6.86
CA PRO A 57 -4.65 1.67 -5.77
C PRO A 57 -4.82 0.98 -4.41
N MET A 58 -4.04 1.39 -3.43
CA MET A 58 -4.32 1.10 -2.02
C MET A 58 -5.30 2.14 -1.45
N PHE A 59 -6.29 1.70 -0.69
CA PHE A 59 -7.27 2.60 -0.07
C PHE A 59 -6.75 3.15 1.26
N GLU A 60 -7.22 4.34 1.65
CA GLU A 60 -6.81 5.00 2.89
C GLU A 60 -7.06 4.15 4.14
N GLY A 61 -8.18 3.42 4.18
CA GLY A 61 -8.47 2.51 5.28
C GLY A 61 -7.44 1.39 5.42
N ASP A 62 -6.85 0.92 4.31
CA ASP A 62 -5.81 -0.11 4.35
C ASP A 62 -4.48 0.48 4.82
N LEU A 63 -4.15 1.69 4.34
CA LEU A 63 -2.96 2.45 4.76
C LEU A 63 -2.93 2.69 6.28
N GLU A 64 -4.03 3.12 6.89
CA GLU A 64 -4.08 3.42 8.33
C GLU A 64 -4.02 2.16 9.21
N ASN A 65 -4.45 1.02 8.68
CA ASN A 65 -4.43 -0.26 9.40
C ASN A 65 -3.13 -1.05 9.19
N ALA A 66 -2.32 -0.68 8.22
CA ALA A 66 -1.07 -1.34 7.89
C ALA A 66 -0.11 -1.40 9.09
N VAL A 67 0.22 -2.64 9.50
CA VAL A 67 1.26 -2.92 10.49
C VAL A 67 2.52 -3.29 9.73
N LEU A 68 3.51 -2.40 9.78
CA LEU A 68 4.80 -2.57 9.14
C LEU A 68 5.76 -3.29 10.09
N ALA A 69 6.47 -4.30 9.61
CA ALA A 69 7.42 -5.08 10.39
C ALA A 69 8.80 -5.07 9.72
N TYR A 70 9.82 -4.63 10.44
CA TYR A 70 11.19 -4.53 9.93
C TYR A 70 12.18 -5.23 10.87
N PRO A 71 13.20 -5.93 10.34
CA PRO A 71 14.21 -6.56 11.15
C PRO A 71 15.14 -5.53 11.81
N GLY A 72 15.72 -5.90 12.95
CA GLY A 72 16.75 -5.11 13.64
C GLY A 72 16.19 -4.07 14.63
N LYS A 73 16.96 -3.00 14.84
CA LYS A 73 16.62 -1.92 15.79
C LYS A 73 16.06 -0.72 15.02
N PRO A 74 14.95 -0.11 15.48
CA PRO A 74 14.40 1.06 14.82
C PRO A 74 15.33 2.26 14.97
N SER A 75 15.49 3.03 13.89
CA SER A 75 16.03 4.40 13.92
C SER A 75 14.93 5.46 14.11
N ILE A 76 13.67 5.04 14.14
CA ILE A 76 12.47 5.88 14.26
C ILE A 76 11.85 5.77 15.67
N LYS A 77 11.03 6.76 16.04
CA LYS A 77 10.21 6.78 17.26
C LYS A 77 8.78 7.25 16.97
N ASN A 78 7.87 7.01 17.91
CA ASN A 78 6.50 7.51 17.80
C ASN A 78 6.49 9.04 17.66
N GLY A 79 5.68 9.53 16.71
CA GLY A 79 5.55 10.96 16.39
C GLY A 79 6.51 11.46 15.31
N ASP A 80 7.51 10.66 14.92
CA ASP A 80 8.37 10.99 13.77
C ASP A 80 7.54 11.05 12.49
N GLU A 81 7.82 12.04 11.64
CA GLU A 81 7.23 12.15 10.31
C GLU A 81 8.02 11.28 9.33
N ILE A 82 7.30 10.48 8.56
CA ILE A 82 7.86 9.63 7.50
C ILE A 82 7.01 9.73 6.23
N SER A 83 7.63 9.45 5.10
CA SER A 83 6.99 9.39 3.79
C SER A 83 7.60 8.25 2.98
N GLY A 84 6.85 7.77 1.99
CA GLY A 84 7.30 6.68 1.11
C GLY A 84 6.14 6.13 0.28
N VAL A 85 6.39 5.01 -0.40
CA VAL A 85 5.34 4.25 -1.09
C VAL A 85 5.03 3.02 -0.25
N MET A 86 3.82 2.95 0.29
CA MET A 86 3.37 1.74 0.97
C MET A 86 2.85 0.76 -0.07
N VAL A 87 3.30 -0.49 0.03
CA VAL A 87 2.92 -1.58 -0.85
C VAL A 87 2.38 -2.73 0.01
N TYR A 88 1.20 -3.24 -0.36
CA TYR A 88 0.68 -4.50 0.17
C TYR A 88 1.15 -5.63 -0.75
N ASP A 89 2.03 -6.48 -0.20
CA ASP A 89 2.60 -7.63 -0.87
C ASP A 89 1.65 -8.82 -0.72
N VAL A 90 0.87 -9.09 -1.76
CA VAL A 90 -0.22 -10.09 -1.74
C VAL A 90 0.34 -11.51 -1.55
N ALA A 91 1.56 -11.78 -2.03
CA ALA A 91 2.18 -13.10 -1.93
C ALA A 91 2.57 -13.45 -0.49
N SER A 92 2.92 -12.44 0.31
CA SER A 92 3.35 -12.61 1.70
C SER A 92 2.31 -12.16 2.73
N ASP A 93 1.17 -11.63 2.29
CA ASP A 93 0.13 -11.02 3.13
C ASP A 93 0.73 -9.99 4.12
N SER A 94 1.54 -9.07 3.59
CA SER A 94 2.29 -8.12 4.42
C SER A 94 2.40 -6.73 3.81
N TYR A 95 2.63 -5.71 4.66
CA TYR A 95 2.88 -4.35 4.23
C TYR A 95 4.37 -4.02 4.30
N LYS A 96 4.85 -3.25 3.33
CA LYS A 96 6.19 -2.67 3.32
C LYS A 96 6.15 -1.23 2.81
N ILE A 97 7.15 -0.45 3.18
CA ILE A 97 7.47 0.83 2.56
C ILE A 97 8.67 0.60 1.65
N ASP A 98 8.50 0.95 0.36
CA ASP A 98 9.56 1.07 -0.65
C ASP A 98 10.05 2.53 -0.76
#